data_AF-A0A0N5B0N9-F1
#
_entry.id   AF-A0A0N5B0N9-F1
#
_cell.length_a   1.000
_cell.length_b   1.000
_cell.length_c   1.000
_cell.angle_alpha   90.00
_cell.angle_beta   90.00
_cell.angle_gamma   90.00
#
_symmetry.space_group_name_H-M   'P 1'
#
loop_
_entity.id
_entity.type
_entity.pdbx_description
1 polymer ?
#
loop_
_entity_poly.entity_id
_entity_poly.type
_entity_poly.pdbx_seq_one_letter_code
_entity_poly.pdbx_strand_id
1 'polypeptide(L)'
;MLFKLCLLTVLAAIACAAPSTKIQIKDNVYVTVNVPAEKAADWECKACGVLYEVVMVAEDVASAPLTSALETACAALGPAAPVCVALVPFVVGAAETYGHKLTKNQLCKEIIKACK
;
A
#
# COMPACT_ATOMS: atom_id res chain seq x y z
N MET A 1 42.25 -45.60 -5.47
CA MET A 1 42.72 -44.31 -4.93
C MET A 1 41.66 -43.27 -5.20
N LEU A 2 41.53 -42.34 -4.25
CA LEU A 2 40.34 -41.58 -3.86
C LEU A 2 39.60 -40.81 -4.97
N PHE A 3 38.27 -40.97 -4.97
CA PHE A 3 37.32 -39.90 -5.24
C PHE A 3 37.65 -38.69 -4.35
N LYS A 4 38.01 -37.56 -4.95
CA LYS A 4 37.97 -36.25 -4.27
C LYS A 4 37.23 -35.27 -5.16
N LEU A 5 35.91 -35.44 -5.13
CA LEU A 5 34.91 -34.40 -5.36
C LEU A 5 35.19 -33.16 -4.50
N CYS A 6 34.61 -32.04 -4.94
CA CYS A 6 34.26 -30.88 -4.13
C CYS A 6 35.41 -30.04 -3.59
N LEU A 7 36.01 -29.21 -4.43
CA LEU A 7 36.56 -27.95 -3.94
C LEU A 7 36.65 -26.92 -5.06
N LEU A 8 35.51 -26.29 -5.34
CA LEU A 8 35.41 -24.92 -5.87
C LEU A 8 33.97 -24.49 -5.61
N THR A 9 33.66 -24.32 -4.32
CA THR A 9 32.50 -23.58 -3.84
C THR A 9 32.64 -22.15 -4.36
N VAL A 10 32.05 -21.88 -5.52
CA VAL A 10 31.59 -20.55 -5.87
C VAL A 10 30.58 -20.18 -4.79
N LEU A 11 31.03 -19.48 -3.75
CA LEU A 11 30.15 -18.70 -2.89
C LEU A 11 29.50 -17.66 -3.80
N ALA A 12 28.42 -18.06 -4.45
CA ALA A 12 27.38 -17.13 -4.83
C ALA A 12 26.86 -16.58 -3.50
N ALA A 13 27.43 -15.45 -3.08
CA ALA A 13 26.76 -14.56 -2.16
C ALA A 13 25.48 -14.11 -2.88
N ILE A 14 24.45 -14.95 -2.80
CA ILE A 14 23.08 -14.54 -3.08
C ILE A 14 22.78 -13.58 -1.93
N ALA A 15 23.16 -12.32 -2.11
CA ALA A 15 22.63 -11.24 -1.33
C ALA A 15 21.11 -11.40 -1.47
N CYS A 16 20.45 -11.80 -0.39
CA CYS A 16 19.01 -11.69 -0.24
C CYS A 16 18.66 -10.20 -0.29
N ALA A 17 18.75 -9.58 -1.45
CA ALA A 17 18.11 -8.32 -1.72
C ALA A 17 16.62 -8.62 -1.59
N ALA A 18 16.02 -8.16 -0.48
CA ALA A 18 14.57 -8.22 -0.34
C ALA A 18 13.97 -7.63 -1.62
N PRO A 19 13.05 -8.34 -2.30
CA PRO A 19 12.47 -7.85 -3.54
C PRO A 19 11.84 -6.50 -3.25
N SER A 20 12.29 -5.45 -3.93
CA SER A 20 11.66 -4.13 -3.86
C SER A 20 10.85 -3.92 -5.14
N THR A 21 9.59 -3.51 -4.98
CA THR A 21 8.67 -3.25 -6.08
C THR A 21 8.30 -1.78 -6.06
N LYS A 22 8.38 -1.13 -7.23
CA LYS A 22 7.80 0.19 -7.45
C LYS A 22 6.35 0.06 -7.87
N ILE A 23 5.47 0.67 -7.11
CA ILE A 23 4.03 0.69 -7.32
C ILE A 23 3.64 2.10 -7.73
N GLN A 24 2.87 2.23 -8.80
CA GLN A 24 2.27 3.50 -9.20
C GLN A 24 0.93 3.68 -8.48
N ILE A 25 0.94 4.51 -7.45
CA ILE A 25 -0.23 5.07 -6.80
C ILE A 25 -0.74 6.23 -7.67
N LYS A 26 -2.06 6.43 -7.71
CA LYS A 26 -2.79 7.46 -8.48
C LYS A 26 -2.00 8.77 -8.76
N ASP A 27 -2.22 9.35 -9.94
CA ASP A 27 -1.64 10.63 -10.37
C ASP A 27 -0.09 10.65 -10.45
N ASN A 28 0.51 9.53 -10.88
CA ASN A 28 1.97 9.35 -11.03
C ASN A 28 2.75 9.40 -9.72
N VAL A 29 2.12 9.10 -8.59
CA VAL A 29 2.80 8.94 -7.31
C VAL A 29 3.41 7.53 -7.26
N TYR A 30 4.72 7.41 -7.09
CA TYR A 30 5.37 6.09 -7.02
C TYR A 30 5.82 5.78 -5.60
N VAL A 31 5.48 4.59 -5.11
CA VAL A 31 5.90 4.08 -3.81
C VAL A 31 6.77 2.85 -4.00
N THR A 32 7.90 2.80 -3.30
CA THR A 32 8.74 1.60 -3.27
C THR A 32 8.40 0.79 -2.02
N VAL A 33 8.02 -0.47 -2.21
CA VAL A 33 7.76 -1.41 -1.11
C VAL A 33 8.70 -2.59 -1.18
N ASN A 34 9.10 -3.12 -0.03
CA ASN A 34 10.00 -4.27 0.07
C ASN A 34 9.23 -5.60 0.00
N VAL A 35 8.47 -5.79 -1.08
CA VAL A 35 7.76 -7.04 -1.37
C VAL A 35 7.69 -7.37 -2.87
N PRO A 36 7.38 -8.64 -3.22
CA PRO A 36 7.11 -9.06 -4.60
C PRO A 36 5.93 -8.32 -5.24
N ALA A 37 6.01 -8.05 -6.54
CA ALA A 37 5.00 -7.30 -7.30
C ALA A 37 3.62 -7.97 -7.35
N GLU A 38 3.57 -9.30 -7.25
CA GLU A 38 2.33 -10.07 -7.16
C GLU A 38 1.52 -9.74 -5.89
N LYS A 39 2.20 -9.44 -4.77
CA LYS A 39 1.54 -9.05 -3.51
C LYS A 39 1.20 -7.57 -3.47
N ALA A 40 1.91 -6.76 -4.25
CA ALA A 40 1.70 -5.32 -4.33
C ALA A 40 0.32 -4.93 -4.87
N ALA A 41 -0.19 -5.65 -5.88
CA ALA A 41 -1.48 -5.35 -6.50
C ALA A 41 -2.67 -5.51 -5.53
N ASP A 42 -2.60 -6.49 -4.62
CA ASP A 42 -3.63 -6.71 -3.60
C ASP A 42 -3.56 -5.68 -2.45
N TRP A 43 -2.39 -5.06 -2.27
CA TRP A 43 -2.15 -4.15 -1.16
C TRP A 43 -2.73 -2.76 -1.38
N GLU A 44 -2.72 -2.26 -2.61
CA GLU A 44 -3.41 -1.02 -2.95
C GLU A 44 -4.90 -1.12 -2.61
N CYS A 45 -5.56 -2.19 -3.06
CA CYS A 45 -6.97 -2.41 -2.81
C CYS A 45 -7.27 -2.57 -1.31
N LYS A 46 -6.45 -3.36 -0.60
CA LYS A 46 -6.59 -3.55 0.85
C LYS A 46 -6.38 -2.25 1.62
N ALA A 47 -5.36 -1.48 1.25
CA ALA A 47 -5.07 -0.18 1.86
C ALA A 47 -6.22 0.80 1.66
N CYS A 48 -6.73 0.92 0.42
CA CYS A 48 -7.90 1.74 0.15
C CYS A 48 -9.13 1.28 0.97
N GLY A 49 -9.31 -0.04 1.12
CA GLY A 49 -10.36 -0.60 1.95
C GLY A 49 -10.26 -0.17 3.42
N VAL A 50 -9.06 -0.22 4.02
CA VAL A 50 -8.85 0.24 5.40
C VAL A 50 -9.13 1.74 5.54
N LEU A 51 -8.64 2.54 4.59
CA LEU A 51 -8.86 3.98 4.59
C LEU A 51 -10.35 4.33 4.48
N TYR A 52 -11.11 3.57 3.67
CA TYR A 52 -12.56 3.73 3.57
C TYR A 52 -13.27 3.49 4.91
N GLU A 53 -12.93 2.41 5.63
CA GLU A 53 -13.57 2.12 6.92
C GLU A 53 -13.33 3.26 7.92
N VAL A 54 -12.14 3.86 7.92
CA VAL A 54 -11.82 5.01 8.78
C VAL A 54 -12.64 6.25 8.39
N VAL A 55 -12.76 6.54 7.10
CA VAL A 55 -13.59 7.65 6.60
C VAL A 55 -15.06 7.48 6.99
N MET A 56 -15.60 6.27 6.92
CA MET A 56 -16.99 6.00 7.28
C MET A 56 -17.29 6.20 8.77
N VAL A 57 -16.30 5.99 9.64
CA VAL A 57 -16.44 6.18 11.10
C VAL A 57 -16.17 7.62 11.51
N ALA A 58 -15.37 8.35 10.73
CA ALA A 58 -14.95 9.71 11.01
C ALA A 58 -16.00 10.77 10.61
N GLU A 59 -17.29 10.52 10.88
CA GLU A 59 -18.41 11.44 10.58
C GLU A 59 -18.06 12.90 10.91
N ASP A 60 -18.10 13.79 9.92
CA ASP A 60 -17.84 15.24 10.02
C ASP A 60 -16.47 15.67 10.60
N VAL A 61 -15.45 14.81 10.50
CA VAL A 61 -14.10 15.14 10.99
C VAL A 61 -13.35 16.02 9.98
N ALA A 62 -12.86 17.18 10.44
CA ALA A 62 -12.00 18.07 9.66
C ALA A 62 -10.76 17.34 9.10
N SER A 63 -10.21 17.85 7.99
CA SER A 63 -9.13 17.21 7.20
C SER A 63 -7.93 16.78 8.03
N ALA A 64 -7.51 17.60 9.00
CA ALA A 64 -6.33 17.35 9.83
C ALA A 64 -6.50 16.15 10.79
N PRO A 65 -7.55 16.09 11.63
CA PRO A 65 -7.80 14.90 12.46
C PRO A 65 -8.09 13.64 11.63
N LEU A 66 -8.72 13.77 10.46
CA LEU A 66 -8.95 12.64 9.55
C LEU A 66 -7.64 12.06 9.01
N THR A 67 -6.71 12.92 8.57
CA THR A 67 -5.41 12.51 8.04
C THR A 67 -4.62 11.68 9.06
N SER A 68 -4.55 12.15 10.32
CA SER A 68 -3.84 11.45 11.39
C SER A 68 -4.45 10.08 11.72
N ALA A 69 -5.79 9.98 11.73
CA ALA A 69 -6.48 8.71 11.93
C ALA A 69 -6.19 7.71 10.79
N LEU A 70 -6.17 8.20 9.55
CA LEU A 70 -5.87 7.39 8.36
C LEU A 70 -4.41 6.89 8.37
N GLU A 71 -3.45 7.76 8.68
CA GLU A 71 -2.03 7.38 8.80
C GLU A 71 -1.81 6.35 9.92
N THR A 72 -2.51 6.50 11.05
CA THR A 72 -2.47 5.53 12.15
C THR A 72 -3.01 4.17 11.70
N ALA A 73 -4.12 4.14 10.96
CA ALA A 73 -4.66 2.90 10.42
C ALA A 73 -3.71 2.25 9.39
N CYS A 74 -2.98 3.06 8.61
CA CYS A 74 -1.97 2.57 7.68
C CYS A 74 -0.81 1.85 8.38
N ALA A 75 -0.42 2.25 9.59
CA ALA A 75 0.66 1.61 10.32
C ALA A 75 0.36 0.12 10.61
N ALA A 76 -0.91 -0.25 10.79
CA ALA A 76 -1.34 -1.63 11.04
C ALA A 76 -1.18 -2.55 9.80
N LEU A 77 -0.93 -1.99 8.61
CA LEU A 77 -0.74 -2.74 7.37
C LEU A 77 0.70 -3.25 7.18
N GLY A 78 1.60 -2.97 8.12
CA GLY A 78 2.97 -3.47 8.10
C GLY A 78 3.71 -3.05 6.83
N PRO A 79 4.22 -3.96 6.00
CA PRO A 79 4.98 -3.57 4.80
C PRO A 79 4.13 -2.89 3.70
N ALA A 80 2.81 -2.91 3.81
CA ALA A 80 1.90 -2.14 2.94
C ALA A 80 1.61 -0.72 3.46
N ALA A 81 2.13 -0.34 4.64
CA ALA A 81 1.93 0.99 5.21
C ALA A 81 2.33 2.14 4.27
N PRO A 82 3.47 2.08 3.53
CA PRO A 82 3.85 3.17 2.62
C PRO A 82 2.84 3.39 1.49
N VAL A 83 2.25 2.31 0.97
CA VAL A 83 1.21 2.35 -0.06
C VAL A 83 -0.04 3.00 0.50
N CYS A 84 -0.43 2.62 1.72
CA CYS A 84 -1.58 3.20 2.39
C CYS A 84 -1.40 4.70 2.68
N VAL A 85 -0.25 5.10 3.21
CA VAL A 85 0.04 6.52 3.49
C VAL A 85 -0.01 7.35 2.20
N ALA A 86 0.51 6.83 1.09
CA ALA A 86 0.42 7.52 -0.21
C ALA A 86 -1.02 7.69 -0.72
N LEU A 87 -1.96 6.85 -0.27
CA LEU A 87 -3.37 6.94 -0.62
C LEU A 87 -4.16 7.94 0.24
N VAL A 88 -3.68 8.27 1.45
CA VAL A 88 -4.35 9.18 2.41
C VAL A 88 -4.79 10.51 1.78
N PRO A 89 -3.95 11.30 1.10
CA PRO A 89 -4.39 12.61 0.58
C PRO A 89 -5.51 12.48 -0.46
N PHE A 90 -5.52 11.41 -1.26
CA PHE A 90 -6.57 11.16 -2.23
C PHE A 90 -7.89 10.75 -1.56
N VAL A 91 -7.81 9.96 -0.49
CA VAL A 91 -8.97 9.57 0.31
C VAL A 91 -9.57 10.76 1.04
N VAL A 92 -8.74 11.59 1.66
CA VAL A 92 -9.18 12.83 2.33
C VAL A 92 -9.88 13.75 1.32
N GLY A 93 -9.27 14.01 0.15
CA GLY A 93 -9.90 14.85 -0.87
C GLY A 93 -11.22 14.27 -1.40
N ALA A 94 -11.33 12.95 -1.53
CA ALA A 94 -12.60 12.29 -1.89
C ALA A 94 -13.65 12.42 -0.77
N ALA A 95 -13.25 12.24 0.49
CA ALA A 95 -14.14 12.42 1.64
C ALA A 95 -14.66 13.86 1.74
N GLU A 96 -13.80 14.87 1.51
CA GLU A 96 -14.19 16.28 1.49
C GLU A 96 -15.16 16.60 0.34
N THR A 97 -14.97 15.98 -0.83
CA THR A 97 -15.78 16.26 -2.03
C THR A 97 -17.15 15.57 -1.96
N TYR A 98 -17.20 14.32 -1.49
CA TYR A 98 -18.38 13.47 -1.59
C TYR A 98 -19.07 13.21 -0.24
N GLY A 99 -18.37 13.43 0.87
CA GLY A 99 -18.88 13.18 2.22
C GLY A 99 -19.41 11.75 2.39
N HIS A 100 -20.54 11.63 3.09
CA HIS A 100 -21.25 10.37 3.38
C HIS A 100 -21.84 9.66 2.14
N LYS A 101 -21.80 10.26 0.94
CA LYS A 101 -22.28 9.63 -0.30
C LYS A 101 -21.24 8.71 -0.93
N LEU A 102 -20.03 8.72 -0.41
CA LEU A 102 -18.91 7.96 -0.93
C LEU A 102 -19.08 6.48 -0.57
N THR A 103 -19.24 5.63 -1.58
CA THR A 103 -19.21 4.17 -1.37
C THR A 103 -17.80 3.61 -1.53
N LYS A 104 -17.54 2.44 -0.95
CA LYS A 104 -16.25 1.73 -1.07
C LYS A 104 -15.85 1.49 -2.52
N ASN A 105 -16.82 1.13 -3.38
CA ASN A 105 -16.58 0.93 -4.80
C ASN A 105 -16.24 2.23 -5.52
N GLN A 106 -16.98 3.31 -5.27
CA GLN A 106 -16.67 4.60 -5.87
C GLN A 106 -15.28 5.09 -5.45
N LEU A 107 -14.94 5.00 -4.16
CA LEU A 107 -13.63 5.41 -3.67
C LEU A 107 -12.52 4.56 -4.27
N CYS A 108 -12.58 3.23 -4.09
CA CYS A 108 -11.45 2.36 -4.36
C CYS A 108 -11.35 1.85 -5.80
N LYS A 109 -12.47 1.74 -6.54
CA LYS A 109 -12.46 1.29 -7.95
C LYS A 109 -12.53 2.45 -8.93
N GLU A 110 -13.32 3.48 -8.66
CA GLU A 110 -13.59 4.53 -9.65
C GLU A 110 -12.67 5.75 -9.48
N ILE A 111 -12.54 6.25 -8.25
CA ILE A 111 -11.79 7.48 -7.93
C ILE A 111 -10.31 7.19 -7.79
N ILE A 112 -9.94 6.25 -6.93
CA ILE A 112 -8.54 5.92 -6.63
C ILE A 112 -8.01 4.87 -7.61
N LYS A 113 -8.89 3.97 -8.08
CA LYS A 113 -8.54 2.83 -8.96
C LYS A 113 -7.51 1.86 -8.35
N ALA A 114 -7.47 1.80 -7.03
CA ALA A 114 -6.64 0.87 -6.25
C ALA A 114 -7.17 -0.57 -6.29
N CYS A 115 -8.49 -0.75 -6.48
CA CYS A 115 -9.13 -2.04 -6.66
C CYS A 115 -9.53 -2.22 -8.13
N LYS A 116 -9.17 -3.35 -8.74
CA LYS A 116 -9.65 -3.76 -10.07
C LYS A 116 -10.97 -4.53 -9.98
#